data_AF-A0A2D4GAN9-F1
#
_entry.id   AF-A0A2D4GAN9-F1
#
_cell.length_a   1.000
_cell.length_b   1.000
_cell.length_c   1.000
_cell.angle_alpha   90.00
_cell.angle_beta   90.00
_cell.angle_gamma   90.00
#
_symmetry.space_group_name_H-M   'P 1'
#
loop_
_entity.id
_entity.type
_entity.pdbx_description
1 polymer ?
#
loop_
_entity_poly.entity_id
_entity_poly.type
_entity_poly.pdbx_seq_one_letter_code
_entity_poly.pdbx_strand_id
1 'polypeptide(L)'
;QVRLAHEDAQRGQFSLANSANTRTVSEGIRFTGGSELTFSSFHILPRDVYYWVLPERFRGDKVTSYGGELRYTIRHDAFPGSPLLRGRADVLIQGNGISLEHAAASIPLPGEPTTFVVPFREQAWHRADGHNATRQHLLMALADIDV
;
A
#
# COMPACT_ATOMS: atom_id res chain seq x y z
N GLN A 1 22.36 23.50 10.12
CA GLN A 1 21.41 22.65 10.87
C GLN A 1 20.07 22.66 10.11
N VAL A 2 19.89 21.74 9.14
CA VAL A 2 18.69 21.61 8.29
C VAL A 2 18.45 20.12 8.08
N ARG A 3 17.80 19.46 9.05
CA ARG A 3 17.47 18.02 8.97
C ARG A 3 16.01 17.74 9.33
N LEU A 4 15.41 18.63 10.13
CA LEU A 4 14.02 18.52 10.61
C LEU A 4 12.97 18.80 9.51
N ALA A 5 13.26 19.66 8.53
CA ALA A 5 12.30 20.00 7.48
C ALA A 5 11.99 18.83 6.52
N HIS A 6 12.92 17.89 6.34
CA HIS A 6 12.74 16.78 5.41
C HIS A 6 11.87 15.66 6.00
N GLU A 7 11.97 15.42 7.31
CA GLU A 7 11.15 14.42 8.01
C GLU A 7 9.71 14.90 8.24
N ASP A 8 9.49 16.18 8.53
CA ASP A 8 8.13 16.73 8.68
C ASP A 8 7.41 16.94 7.34
N ALA A 9 8.13 17.20 6.24
CA ALA A 9 7.54 17.22 4.90
C ALA A 9 7.09 15.82 4.44
N GLN A 10 7.80 14.76 4.86
CA GLN A 10 7.42 13.36 4.59
C GLN A 10 6.15 12.93 5.34
N ARG A 11 5.83 13.60 6.45
CA ARG A 11 4.63 13.32 7.24
C ARG A 11 3.36 13.88 6.58
N GLY A 12 3.46 14.83 5.65
CA GLY A 12 2.30 15.47 5.02
C GLY A 12 1.72 14.80 3.77
N GLN A 13 2.19 13.61 3.35
CA GLN A 13 1.90 13.08 1.99
C GLN A 13 1.19 11.73 1.93
N PHE A 14 0.84 11.11 3.05
CA PHE A 14 0.06 9.86 3.03
C PHE A 14 -1.42 10.16 2.82
N SER A 15 -2.09 9.29 2.09
CA SER A 15 -3.55 9.33 1.94
C SER A 15 -4.13 7.92 1.91
N LEU A 16 -5.43 7.82 2.08
CA LEU A 16 -6.20 6.61 1.85
C LEU A 16 -7.02 6.78 0.58
N ALA A 17 -6.95 5.82 -0.34
CA ALA A 17 -7.81 5.77 -1.52
C ALA A 17 -8.64 4.50 -1.52
N ASN A 18 -9.89 4.57 -2.00
CA ASN A 18 -10.63 3.33 -2.25
C ASN A 18 -10.10 2.62 -3.50
N SER A 19 -10.42 1.33 -3.66
CA SER A 19 -9.93 0.51 -4.78
C SER A 19 -10.24 1.10 -6.17
N ALA A 20 -11.38 1.79 -6.31
CA ALA A 20 -11.78 2.45 -7.55
C ALA A 20 -11.09 3.81 -7.78
N ASN A 21 -10.25 4.28 -6.85
CA ASN A 21 -9.62 5.60 -6.83
C ASN A 21 -10.60 6.76 -7.05
N THR A 22 -11.86 6.57 -6.63
CA THR A 22 -12.94 7.57 -6.71
C THR A 22 -13.02 8.44 -5.46
N ARG A 23 -12.37 8.00 -4.37
CA ARG A 23 -12.30 8.73 -3.11
C ARG A 23 -10.89 8.67 -2.55
N THR A 24 -10.42 9.84 -2.13
CA THR A 24 -9.12 10.00 -1.48
C THR A 24 -9.32 10.79 -0.20
N VAL A 25 -8.71 10.32 0.89
CA VAL A 25 -8.82 10.89 2.23
C VAL A 25 -7.40 11.15 2.73
N SER A 26 -7.07 12.42 2.96
CA SER A 26 -5.81 12.85 3.58
C SER A 26 -6.02 13.36 5.01
N GLU A 27 -7.25 13.72 5.38
CA GLU A 27 -7.60 14.19 6.72
C GLU A 27 -7.74 13.03 7.71
N GLY A 28 -7.45 13.30 8.99
CA GLY A 28 -7.61 12.32 10.06
C GLY A 28 -6.50 11.27 10.17
N ILE A 29 -5.52 11.28 9.25
CA ILE A 29 -4.30 10.49 9.34
C ILE A 29 -3.38 11.13 10.40
N ARG A 30 -2.86 10.29 11.31
CA ARG A 30 -2.00 10.73 12.42
C ARG A 30 -0.70 9.94 12.42
N PHE A 31 0.39 10.62 12.78
CA PHE A 31 1.66 9.99 13.07
C PHE A 31 1.75 9.72 14.57
N THR A 32 1.97 8.47 14.93
CA THR A 32 2.17 8.03 16.31
C THR A 32 3.60 7.48 16.42
N GLY A 33 4.31 7.78 17.52
CA GLY A 33 5.61 7.13 17.82
C GLY A 33 6.74 7.33 16.80
N GLY A 34 6.65 8.32 15.90
CA GLY A 34 7.70 8.65 14.92
C GLY A 34 7.73 7.79 13.66
N SER A 35 7.15 6.59 13.67
CA SER A 35 7.13 5.65 12.53
C SER A 35 5.80 4.90 12.32
N GLU A 36 4.77 5.17 13.12
CA GLU A 36 3.44 4.57 12.96
C GLU A 36 2.46 5.57 12.34
N LEU A 37 1.69 5.10 11.37
CA LEU A 37 0.58 5.82 10.75
C LEU A 37 -0.72 5.22 11.26
N THR A 38 -1.64 6.07 11.70
CA THR A 38 -2.94 5.63 12.22
C THR A 38 -4.08 6.41 11.57
N PHE A 39 -5.14 5.69 11.21
CA PHE A 39 -6.42 6.25 10.81
C PHE A 39 -7.53 5.48 11.53
N SER A 40 -8.43 6.19 12.21
CA SER A 40 -9.54 5.60 12.98
C SER A 40 -10.91 6.17 12.63
N SER A 41 -10.96 7.21 11.81
CA SER A 41 -12.21 7.87 11.38
C SER A 41 -12.94 7.09 10.27
N PHE A 42 -12.96 5.75 10.32
CA PHE A 42 -13.66 4.94 9.31
C PHE A 42 -15.18 5.13 9.34
N HIS A 43 -15.74 5.59 10.46
CA HIS A 43 -17.18 5.83 10.61
C HIS A 43 -17.73 6.98 9.76
N ILE A 44 -16.88 7.93 9.34
CA ILE A 44 -17.27 9.01 8.41
C ILE A 44 -17.08 8.61 6.94
N LEU A 45 -16.42 7.48 6.69
CA LEU A 45 -16.19 6.99 5.34
C LEU A 45 -17.28 5.98 4.95
N PRO A 46 -17.71 5.96 3.68
CA PRO A 46 -18.57 4.90 3.19
C PRO A 46 -17.89 3.54 3.31
N ARG A 47 -18.68 2.49 3.52
CA ARG A 47 -18.18 1.11 3.64
C ARG A 47 -17.53 0.68 2.34
N ASP A 48 -16.21 0.54 2.35
CA ASP A 48 -15.38 0.13 1.21
C ASP A 48 -14.03 -0.39 1.72
N VAL A 49 -13.20 -0.91 0.81
CA VAL A 49 -11.79 -1.23 1.06
C VAL A 49 -10.94 -0.02 0.71
N TYR A 50 -10.12 0.41 1.66
CA TYR A 50 -9.22 1.55 1.51
C TYR A 50 -7.77 1.09 1.55
N TYR A 51 -6.97 1.65 0.66
CA TYR A 51 -5.55 1.41 0.50
C TYR A 51 -4.77 2.63 0.95
N TRP A 52 -3.66 2.40 1.66
CA TRP A 52 -2.68 3.44 1.92
C TRP A 52 -1.95 3.79 0.63
N VAL A 53 -2.12 5.03 0.20
CA VAL A 53 -1.39 5.59 -0.93
C VAL A 53 -0.08 6.16 -0.41
N LEU A 54 1.01 5.61 -0.94
CA LEU A 54 2.36 6.01 -0.55
C LEU A 54 2.74 7.37 -1.17
N PRO A 55 3.55 8.18 -0.46
CA PRO A 55 4.07 9.47 -0.96
C PRO A 55 4.90 9.35 -2.24
N GLU A 56 5.13 10.51 -2.88
CA GLU A 56 5.81 10.63 -4.19
C GLU A 56 7.20 9.98 -4.24
N ARG A 57 7.93 9.90 -3.11
CA ARG A 57 9.23 9.21 -3.05
C ARG A 57 9.17 7.72 -3.41
N PHE A 58 8.00 7.09 -3.29
CA PHE A 58 7.76 5.70 -3.66
C PHE A 58 7.31 5.54 -5.13
N ARG A 59 7.10 6.66 -5.84
CA ARG A 59 6.61 6.72 -7.23
C ARG A 59 7.73 7.01 -8.22
N GLY A 60 7.42 7.01 -9.52
CA GLY A 60 8.40 7.19 -10.60
C GLY A 60 9.30 5.97 -10.79
N ASP A 61 10.52 6.17 -11.29
CA ASP A 61 11.45 5.07 -11.56
C ASP A 61 11.91 4.37 -10.27
N LYS A 62 11.57 3.08 -10.19
CA LYS A 62 11.91 2.11 -9.15
C LYS A 62 12.41 0.79 -9.74
N VAL A 63 12.93 0.79 -10.97
CA VAL A 63 13.51 -0.42 -11.60
C VAL A 63 14.62 -1.02 -10.73
N THR A 64 15.37 -0.18 -10.01
CA THR A 64 16.42 -0.59 -9.07
C THR A 64 15.89 -1.36 -7.86
N SER A 65 14.58 -1.32 -7.59
CA SER A 65 13.94 -2.15 -6.55
C SER A 65 13.67 -3.58 -7.02
N TYR A 66 13.80 -3.87 -8.33
CA TYR A 66 13.66 -5.23 -8.84
C TYR A 66 14.65 -6.18 -8.14
N GLY A 67 14.10 -7.26 -7.59
CA GLY A 67 14.85 -8.25 -6.81
C GLY A 67 15.05 -7.90 -5.33
N GLY A 68 14.62 -6.72 -4.90
CA GLY A 68 14.45 -6.36 -3.48
C GLY A 68 13.07 -6.74 -2.94
N GLU A 69 12.70 -6.11 -1.83
CA GLU A 69 11.46 -6.42 -1.09
C GLU A 69 10.82 -5.13 -0.54
N LEU A 70 9.50 -5.08 -0.55
CA LEU A 70 8.72 -4.12 0.22
C LEU A 70 8.37 -4.74 1.58
N ARG A 71 8.72 -4.07 2.67
CA ARG A 71 8.38 -4.49 4.04
C ARG A 71 7.47 -3.47 4.71
N TYR A 72 6.36 -3.93 5.25
CA TYR A 72 5.44 -3.09 6.02
C TYR A 72 4.83 -3.87 7.19
N THR A 73 4.38 -3.15 8.21
CA THR A 73 3.73 -3.73 9.40
C THR A 73 2.35 -3.11 9.54
N ILE A 74 1.32 -3.94 9.66
CA ILE A 74 -0.06 -3.51 9.87
C ILE A 74 -0.51 -3.97 11.25
N ARG A 75 -1.17 -3.07 11.97
CA ARG A 75 -2.01 -3.38 13.12
C ARG A 75 -3.37 -2.77 12.87
N HIS A 76 -4.42 -3.52 13.14
CA HIS A 76 -5.79 -3.05 12.94
C HIS A 76 -6.66 -3.53 14.09
N ASP A 77 -7.70 -2.75 14.41
CA ASP A 77 -8.74 -3.16 15.34
C ASP A 77 -9.99 -3.47 14.53
N ALA A 78 -10.50 -4.70 14.63
CA ALA A 78 -11.71 -5.14 13.95
C ALA A 78 -12.85 -5.30 14.95
N PHE A 79 -14.01 -4.74 14.62
CA PHE A 79 -15.23 -5.02 15.37
C PHE A 79 -15.71 -6.46 15.10
N PRO A 80 -16.35 -7.12 16.09
CA PRO A 80 -16.99 -8.41 15.86
C PRO A 80 -17.96 -8.35 14.68
N GLY A 81 -17.81 -9.27 13.71
CA GLY A 81 -18.63 -9.33 12.51
C GLY A 81 -18.12 -8.52 11.31
N SER A 82 -16.96 -7.87 11.41
CA SER A 82 -16.31 -7.28 10.24
C SER A 82 -16.03 -8.35 9.17
N PRO A 83 -16.34 -8.09 7.88
CA PRO A 83 -16.06 -9.03 6.82
C PRO A 83 -14.55 -9.22 6.67
N LEU A 84 -14.12 -10.46 6.46
CA LEU A 84 -12.73 -10.74 6.13
C LEU A 84 -12.44 -10.17 4.73
N LEU A 85 -11.30 -9.48 4.58
CA LEU A 85 -10.82 -8.98 3.28
C LEU A 85 -10.22 -10.11 2.41
N ARG A 86 -10.86 -11.29 2.39
CA ARG A 86 -10.39 -12.45 1.61
C ARG A 86 -10.50 -12.17 0.12
N GLY A 87 -9.45 -12.53 -0.63
CA GLY A 87 -9.41 -12.37 -2.09
C GLY A 87 -9.35 -10.90 -2.53
N ARG A 88 -8.78 -10.03 -1.71
CA ARG A 88 -8.39 -8.67 -2.09
C ARG A 88 -6.87 -8.61 -2.13
N ALA A 89 -6.34 -7.80 -3.03
CA ALA A 89 -4.91 -7.49 -3.04
C ALA A 89 -4.55 -6.70 -1.77
N ASP A 90 -3.40 -7.02 -1.18
CA ASP A 90 -2.82 -6.29 -0.05
C ASP A 90 -1.95 -5.13 -0.55
N VAL A 91 -1.26 -5.33 -1.68
CA VAL A 91 -0.47 -4.30 -2.34
C VAL A 91 -0.86 -4.21 -3.81
N LEU A 92 -1.05 -2.98 -4.26
CA LEU A 92 -1.31 -2.61 -5.65
C LEU A 92 -0.15 -1.75 -6.12
N ILE A 93 0.33 -1.99 -7.34
CA ILE A 93 1.27 -1.12 -8.04
C ILE A 93 0.67 -0.81 -9.40
N GLN A 94 0.58 0.47 -9.73
CA GLN A 94 0.24 0.90 -11.07
C GLN A 94 1.37 1.74 -11.65
N GLY A 95 1.80 1.39 -12.85
CA GLY A 95 2.81 2.16 -13.56
C GLY A 95 2.86 1.81 -15.03
N ASN A 96 3.12 2.80 -15.87
CA ASN A 96 3.23 2.64 -17.32
C ASN A 96 2.02 1.86 -17.94
N GLY A 97 0.81 2.12 -17.43
CA GLY A 97 -0.42 1.46 -17.87
C GLY A 97 -0.59 0.00 -17.42
N ILE A 98 0.26 -0.50 -16.51
CA ILE A 98 0.20 -1.86 -15.97
C ILE A 98 -0.23 -1.79 -14.51
N SER A 99 -1.21 -2.62 -14.16
CA SER A 99 -1.65 -2.83 -12.78
C SER A 99 -1.22 -4.21 -12.29
N LEU A 100 -0.46 -4.23 -11.19
CA LEU A 100 0.03 -5.41 -10.52
C LEU A 100 -0.53 -5.50 -9.11
N GLU A 101 -0.90 -6.71 -8.72
CA GLU A 101 -1.54 -7.02 -7.46
C GLU A 101 -0.75 -8.10 -6.73
N HIS A 102 -0.54 -7.89 -5.44
CA HIS A 102 0.01 -8.88 -4.53
C HIS A 102 -1.03 -9.21 -3.46
N ALA A 103 -1.25 -10.51 -3.23
CA ALA A 103 -2.06 -11.00 -2.13
C ALA A 103 -1.18 -11.81 -1.18
N ALA A 104 -1.15 -11.40 0.09
CA ALA A 104 -0.47 -12.10 1.16
C ALA A 104 -1.21 -13.40 1.49
N ALA A 105 -0.45 -14.43 1.84
CA ALA A 105 -1.02 -15.72 2.23
C ALA A 105 -1.67 -15.67 3.63
N SER A 106 -1.23 -14.76 4.49
CA SER A 106 -1.70 -14.60 5.87
C SER A 106 -2.59 -13.38 6.02
N ILE A 107 -3.62 -13.50 6.86
CA ILE A 107 -4.48 -12.39 7.28
C ILE A 107 -3.99 -11.93 8.65
N PRO A 108 -3.76 -10.62 8.87
CA PRO A 108 -3.32 -10.12 10.17
C PRO A 108 -4.42 -10.34 11.22
N LEU A 109 -4.03 -10.67 12.45
CA LEU A 109 -4.97 -10.78 13.57
C LEU A 109 -5.33 -9.38 14.13
N PRO A 110 -6.59 -9.15 14.54
CA PRO A 110 -6.97 -7.88 15.18
C PRO A 110 -6.16 -7.63 16.46
N GLY A 111 -5.71 -6.38 16.66
CA GLY A 111 -4.91 -5.96 17.80
C GLY A 111 -3.42 -6.34 17.73
N GLU A 112 -3.03 -7.27 16.85
CA GLU A 112 -1.66 -7.77 16.75
C GLU A 112 -0.91 -7.16 15.56
N PRO A 113 0.29 -6.56 15.77
CA PRO A 113 1.11 -6.07 14.68
C PRO A 113 1.65 -7.26 13.87
N THR A 114 1.31 -7.29 12.58
CA THR A 114 1.77 -8.31 11.63
C THR A 114 2.66 -7.69 10.58
N THR A 115 3.85 -8.25 10.34
CA THR A 115 4.80 -7.77 9.33
C THR A 115 4.71 -8.61 8.06
N PHE A 116 4.65 -7.93 6.92
CA PHE A 116 4.61 -8.52 5.60
C PHE A 116 5.86 -8.16 4.82
N VAL A 117 6.29 -9.09 3.98
CA VAL A 117 7.42 -8.95 3.07
C VAL A 117 6.92 -9.32 1.68
N VAL A 118 6.98 -8.36 0.77
CA VAL A 118 6.51 -8.50 -0.61
C VAL A 118 7.71 -8.45 -1.55
N PRO A 119 8.10 -9.58 -2.15
CA PRO A 119 9.22 -9.60 -3.08
C PRO A 119 8.91 -8.84 -4.36
N PHE A 120 9.85 -8.03 -4.85
CA PHE A 120 9.81 -7.46 -6.20
C PHE A 120 10.35 -8.48 -7.22
N ARG A 121 9.63 -9.59 -7.32
CA ARG A 121 9.87 -10.70 -8.26
C ARG A 121 8.54 -11.10 -8.87
N GLU A 122 8.53 -11.35 -10.17
CA GLU A 122 7.32 -11.61 -10.94
C GLU A 122 6.41 -12.72 -10.39
N GLN A 123 6.98 -13.72 -9.69
CA GLN A 123 6.20 -14.81 -9.07
C GLN A 123 5.31 -14.34 -7.92
N ALA A 124 5.60 -13.18 -7.32
CA ALA A 124 4.84 -12.62 -6.22
C ALA A 124 3.67 -11.73 -6.68
N TRP A 125 3.55 -11.46 -7.98
CA TRP A 125 2.59 -10.49 -8.53
C TRP A 125 1.69 -11.12 -9.59
N HIS A 126 0.43 -10.70 -9.58
CA HIS A 126 -0.55 -11.00 -10.62
C HIS A 126 -0.99 -9.71 -11.29
N ARG A 127 -1.47 -9.80 -12.52
CA ARG A 127 -2.07 -8.67 -13.23
C ARG A 127 -3.53 -8.53 -12.82
N ALA A 128 -4.07 -7.32 -12.92
CA ALA A 128 -5.49 -7.06 -12.67
C ALA A 128 -6.45 -7.86 -13.57
N ASP A 129 -5.97 -8.40 -14.70
CA ASP A 129 -6.74 -9.30 -15.57
C ASP A 129 -6.71 -10.78 -15.15
N GLY A 130 -6.09 -11.09 -14.00
CA GLY A 130 -6.01 -12.44 -13.42
C GLY A 130 -4.84 -13.29 -13.93
N HIS A 131 -4.05 -12.82 -14.91
CA HIS A 131 -2.87 -13.55 -15.37
C HIS A 131 -1.67 -13.30 -14.44
N ASN A 132 -0.72 -14.23 -14.45
CA ASN A 132 0.54 -14.03 -13.74
C ASN A 132 1.34 -12.87 -14.36
N ALA A 133 2.02 -12.11 -13.50
CA ALA A 133 2.98 -11.12 -13.98
C ALA A 133 4.19 -11.82 -14.62
N THR A 134 4.84 -11.12 -15.55
CA THR A 134 6.14 -11.54 -16.09
C THR A 134 7.19 -10.54 -15.61
N ARG A 135 8.46 -10.89 -15.76
CA ARG A 135 9.57 -9.95 -15.51
C ARG A 135 9.38 -8.64 -16.27
N GLN A 136 8.92 -8.69 -17.51
CA GLN A 136 8.65 -7.49 -18.31
C GLN A 136 7.52 -6.66 -17.71
N HIS A 137 6.39 -7.28 -17.31
CA HIS A 137 5.28 -6.54 -16.68
C HIS A 137 5.74 -5.83 -15.41
N LEU A 138 6.48 -6.53 -14.53
CA LEU A 138 6.99 -5.95 -13.31
C LEU A 138 7.95 -4.79 -13.59
N LEU A 139 8.91 -4.96 -14.49
CA LEU A 139 9.87 -3.90 -14.82
C LEU A 139 9.21 -2.70 -15.50
N MET A 140 8.21 -2.91 -16.35
CA MET A 140 7.47 -1.81 -16.98
C MET A 140 6.68 -1.02 -15.94
N ALA A 141 6.02 -1.69 -14.98
CA ALA A 141 5.33 -1.00 -13.89
C ALA A 141 6.32 -0.24 -12.98
N LEU A 142 7.48 -0.82 -12.67
CA LEU A 142 8.52 -0.19 -11.86
C LEU A 142 9.27 0.94 -12.60
N ALA A 143 9.22 1.02 -13.92
CA ALA A 143 9.91 2.06 -14.69
C ALA A 143 9.29 3.45 -14.46
N ASP A 144 8.00 3.50 -14.17
CA ASP A 144 7.30 4.73 -13.85
C ASP A 144 6.04 4.41 -13.03
N ILE A 145 6.17 4.35 -11.70
CA ILE A 145 5.05 4.08 -10.80
C ILE A 145 4.20 5.34 -10.64
N ASP A 146 2.91 5.23 -10.95
CA ASP A 146 1.89 6.26 -10.77
C ASP A 146 1.27 6.24 -9.36
N VAL A 147 0.99 5.03 -8.86
CA VAL A 147 0.27 4.75 -7.59
C VAL A 147 0.89 3.56 -6.87
#